data_AF-A0A2I0N3L2-F1
#
_entry.id   AF-A0A2I0N3L2-F1
#
_cell.length_a   1.000
_cell.length_b   1.000
_cell.length_c   1.000
_cell.angle_alpha   90.00
_cell.angle_beta   90.00
_cell.angle_gamma   90.00
#
_symmetry.space_group_name_H-M   'P 1'
#
loop_
_entity.id
_entity.type
_entity.pdbx_description
1 polymer ?
#
loop_
_entity_poly.entity_id
_entity_poly.type
_entity_poly.pdbx_seq_one_letter_code
_entity_poly.pdbx_strand_id
1 'polypeptide(L)'
;MYMCRPGCHGKYAAEFLAEFKGSLQTDEYAGYNLVPGITKVGCLAHARRKFTDALTAISENAKGRNTVAHEGVRRFDELFSLEKRRAHLRGNER
;
A
#
# COMPACT_ATOMS: atom_id res chain seq x y z
N MET A 1 12.62 -18.23 -1.65
CA MET A 1 11.97 -18.92 -2.79
C MET A 1 11.19 -17.87 -3.57
N TYR A 2 11.59 -17.54 -4.80
CA TYR A 2 10.88 -16.58 -5.65
C TYR A 2 10.22 -17.35 -6.79
N MET A 3 8.91 -17.16 -7.00
CA MET A 3 8.18 -17.78 -8.10
C MET A 3 7.92 -16.74 -9.19
N CYS A 4 8.81 -16.65 -10.17
CA CYS A 4 8.59 -15.85 -11.36
C CYS A 4 7.94 -16.72 -12.45
N ARG A 5 6.69 -16.42 -12.80
CA ARG A 5 5.93 -17.07 -13.88
C ARG A 5 5.58 -16.03 -14.95
N PRO A 6 5.44 -16.42 -16.22
CA PRO A 6 4.97 -15.49 -17.24
C PRO A 6 3.52 -15.09 -16.97
N GLY A 7 3.29 -13.79 -16.78
CA GLY A 7 1.98 -13.17 -16.55
C GLY A 7 1.65 -12.88 -15.07
N CYS A 8 0.68 -11.98 -14.86
CA CYS A 8 0.30 -11.48 -13.52
C CYS A 8 -1.00 -12.11 -12.98
N HIS A 9 -1.38 -13.30 -13.43
CA HIS A 9 -2.66 -13.90 -13.05
C HIS A 9 -2.74 -14.19 -11.54
N GLY A 10 -3.85 -13.79 -10.90
CA GLY A 10 -4.08 -14.01 -9.46
C GLY A 10 -4.00 -15.47 -9.01
N LYS A 11 -4.24 -16.43 -9.91
CA LYS A 11 -4.07 -17.87 -9.64
C LYS A 11 -2.67 -18.21 -9.13
N TYR A 12 -1.64 -17.54 -9.65
CA TYR A 12 -0.26 -17.79 -9.23
C TYR A 12 0.00 -17.29 -7.80
N ALA A 13 -0.60 -16.16 -7.43
CA ALA A 13 -0.52 -15.64 -6.07
C ALA A 13 -1.25 -16.58 -5.09
N ALA A 14 -2.43 -17.09 -5.48
CA ALA A 14 -3.21 -18.03 -4.68
C ALA A 14 -2.47 -19.36 -4.45
N GLU A 15 -1.87 -19.95 -5.50
CA GLU A 15 -1.08 -21.18 -5.40
C GLU A 15 0.16 -20.98 -4.51
N PHE A 16 0.87 -19.86 -4.67
CA PHE A 16 2.08 -19.58 -3.90
C PHE A 16 1.81 -19.33 -2.41
N LEU A 17 0.68 -18.67 -2.11
CA LEU A 17 0.30 -18.27 -0.76
C LEU A 17 -0.71 -19.23 -0.12
N ALA A 18 -0.95 -20.40 -0.70
CA ALA A 18 -1.98 -21.34 -0.26
C ALA A 18 -1.84 -21.77 1.21
N GLU A 19 -0.60 -21.85 1.71
CA GLU A 19 -0.30 -22.24 3.10
C GLU A 19 -0.12 -21.03 4.03
N PHE A 20 -0.09 -19.81 3.50
CA PHE A 20 0.10 -18.61 4.31
C PHE A 20 -1.20 -18.24 5.04
N LYS A 21 -1.10 -18.04 6.36
CA LYS A 21 -2.22 -17.61 7.21
C LYS A 21 -1.79 -16.40 8.04
N GLY A 22 -2.68 -15.42 8.13
CA GLY A 22 -2.44 -14.18 8.88
C GLY A 22 -2.51 -12.93 8.00
N SER A 23 -1.85 -11.86 8.45
CA SER A 23 -1.90 -10.57 7.77
C SER A 23 -0.92 -10.50 6.60
N LEU A 24 -1.45 -10.27 5.40
CA LEU A 24 -0.66 -10.07 4.19
C LEU A 24 -0.73 -8.60 3.79
N GLN A 25 0.40 -7.90 3.84
CA GLN A 25 0.50 -6.54 3.33
C GLN A 25 0.63 -6.56 1.80
N THR A 26 -0.30 -5.93 1.09
CA THR A 26 -0.34 -5.88 -0.38
C THR A 26 -0.54 -4.47 -0.90
N ASP A 27 -0.23 -4.27 -2.17
CA ASP A 27 -0.43 -3.02 -2.92
C ASP A 27 -1.86 -2.89 -3.50
N GLU A 28 -2.82 -3.65 -2.94
CA GLU A 28 -4.20 -3.80 -3.42
C GLU A 28 -4.32 -4.41 -4.83
N TYR A 29 -3.29 -5.08 -5.36
CA TYR A 29 -3.42 -5.78 -6.62
C TYR A 29 -4.54 -6.83 -6.59
N ALA A 30 -5.44 -6.79 -7.58
CA ALA A 30 -6.63 -7.63 -7.61
C ALA A 30 -6.33 -9.14 -7.59
N GLY A 31 -5.12 -9.55 -8.02
CA GLY A 31 -4.70 -10.95 -7.99
C GLY A 31 -4.66 -11.56 -6.59
N TYR A 32 -4.47 -10.76 -5.55
CA TYR A 32 -4.47 -11.24 -4.16
C TYR A 32 -5.87 -11.55 -3.60
N ASN A 33 -6.94 -11.17 -4.30
CA ASN A 33 -8.30 -11.47 -3.86
C ASN A 33 -8.63 -12.98 -3.90
N LEU A 34 -7.85 -13.75 -4.66
CA LEU A 34 -8.02 -15.20 -4.76
C LEU A 34 -7.26 -15.97 -3.68
N VAL A 35 -6.48 -15.30 -2.84
CA VAL A 35 -5.70 -15.94 -1.76
C VAL A 35 -6.64 -16.22 -0.58
N PRO A 36 -6.87 -17.49 -0.21
CA PRO A 36 -7.74 -17.82 0.91
C PRO A 36 -7.04 -17.61 2.27
N GLY A 37 -7.82 -17.35 3.32
CA GLY A 37 -7.31 -17.41 4.71
C GLY A 37 -6.40 -16.27 5.15
N ILE A 38 -6.31 -15.18 4.37
CA ILE A 38 -5.50 -13.99 4.70
C ILE A 38 -6.34 -12.81 5.18
N THR A 39 -5.76 -12.02 6.08
CA THR A 39 -6.21 -10.66 6.37
C THR A 39 -5.43 -9.71 5.48
N LYS A 40 -6.10 -9.09 4.51
CA LYS A 40 -5.46 -8.13 3.59
C LYS A 40 -5.17 -6.82 4.33
N VAL A 41 -3.90 -6.41 4.34
CA VAL A 41 -3.45 -5.13 4.86
C VAL A 41 -2.95 -4.28 3.69
N GLY A 42 -3.52 -3.09 3.51
CA GLY A 42 -3.11 -2.19 2.42
C GLY A 42 -1.75 -1.58 2.69
N CYS A 43 -0.90 -1.51 1.67
CA CYS A 43 0.37 -0.82 1.74
C CYS A 43 0.17 0.70 1.69
N LEU A 44 0.48 1.39 2.80
CA LEU A 44 0.30 2.84 2.92
C LEU A 44 1.17 3.63 1.93
N ALA A 45 2.34 3.12 1.54
CA ALA A 45 3.18 3.74 0.51
C ALA A 45 2.47 3.72 -0.87
N HIS A 46 1.80 2.61 -1.20
CA HIS A 46 0.99 2.50 -2.41
C HIS A 46 -0.25 3.39 -2.36
N ALA A 47 -0.90 3.50 -1.20
CA ALA A 47 -2.00 4.44 -0.99
C ALA A 47 -1.56 5.89 -1.22
N ARG A 48 -0.42 6.32 -0.65
CA ARG A 48 0.15 7.66 -0.87
C ARG A 48 0.42 7.93 -2.35
N ARG A 49 0.95 6.96 -3.09
CA ARG A 49 1.24 7.10 -4.53
C ARG A 49 0.00 7.48 -5.33
N LYS A 50 -1.18 6.90 -5.03
CA LYS A 50 -2.44 7.27 -5.70
C LYS A 50 -2.77 8.76 -5.55
N PHE A 51 -2.49 9.36 -4.39
CA PHE A 51 -2.68 10.80 -4.19
C PHE A 51 -1.63 11.63 -4.95
N THR A 52 -0.38 11.20 -4.97
CA THR A 52 0.67 11.86 -5.79
C THR A 52 0.38 11.79 -7.29
N ASP A 53 -0.12 10.65 -7.77
CA ASP A 53 -0.54 10.46 -9.16
C ASP A 53 -1.71 11.37 -9.49
N ALA A 54 -2.70 11.47 -8.60
CA ALA A 54 -3.81 12.41 -8.74
C ALA A 54 -3.34 13.87 -8.81
N LEU A 55 -2.34 14.26 -8.00
CA LEU A 55 -1.72 15.59 -8.07
C LEU A 55 -0.98 15.85 -9.37
N THR A 56 -0.40 14.81 -9.96
CA THR A 56 0.30 14.94 -11.25
C THR A 56 -0.71 15.10 -12.40
N ALA A 57 -1.90 14.52 -12.25
CA ALA A 57 -2.97 14.56 -13.25
C ALA A 57 -3.83 15.84 -13.23
N ILE A 58 -3.72 16.70 -12.21
CA ILE A 58 -4.50 17.95 -12.17
C ILE A 58 -3.99 18.99 -13.17
N SER A 59 -4.90 19.75 -13.78
CA SER A 59 -4.56 20.86 -14.67
C SER A 59 -3.69 21.92 -13.98
N GLU A 60 -2.85 22.63 -14.73
CA GLU A 60 -2.00 23.74 -14.23
C GLU A 60 -2.78 24.75 -13.37
N ASN A 61 -4.03 25.06 -13.72
CA ASN A 61 -4.90 25.99 -12.98
C ASN A 61 -5.34 25.49 -11.59
N ALA A 62 -5.19 24.20 -11.32
CA ALA A 62 -5.48 23.57 -10.03
C ALA A 62 -4.19 23.26 -9.24
N LYS A 63 -3.01 23.36 -9.86
CA LYS A 63 -1.72 23.21 -9.18
C LYS A 63 -1.56 24.37 -8.19
N GLY A 64 -1.32 24.03 -6.92
CA GLY A 64 -1.20 25.01 -5.83
C GLY A 64 -2.48 25.28 -5.04
N ARG A 65 -3.65 24.72 -5.43
CA ARG A 65 -4.83 24.70 -4.56
C ARG A 65 -4.71 23.56 -3.55
N ASN A 66 -5.17 23.78 -2.31
CA ASN A 66 -5.31 22.73 -1.28
C ASN A 66 -6.43 21.76 -1.69
N THR A 67 -6.10 20.84 -2.60
CA THR A 67 -6.98 19.76 -3.01
C THR A 67 -6.97 18.63 -1.99
N VAL A 68 -7.99 17.77 -2.02
CA VAL A 68 -8.05 16.54 -1.21
C VAL A 68 -6.78 15.68 -1.42
N ALA A 69 -6.20 15.70 -2.62
CA ALA A 69 -4.98 14.96 -2.90
C ALA A 69 -3.73 15.57 -2.21
N HIS A 70 -3.63 16.89 -2.10
CA HIS A 70 -2.57 17.55 -1.32
C HIS A 70 -2.71 17.21 0.17
N GLU A 71 -3.93 17.27 0.70
CA GLU A 71 -4.19 16.90 2.09
C GLU A 71 -3.86 15.43 2.35
N GLY A 72 -4.23 14.54 1.42
CA GLY A 72 -3.90 13.11 1.49
C GLY A 72 -2.40 12.88 1.62
N VAL A 73 -1.59 13.44 0.72
CA VAL A 73 -0.13 13.33 0.78
C VAL A 73 0.42 13.85 2.11
N ARG A 74 -0.05 15.01 2.58
CA ARG A 74 0.40 15.60 3.85
C ARG A 74 0.11 14.68 5.04
N ARG A 75 -1.08 14.10 5.13
CA ARG A 75 -1.44 13.16 6.22
C ARG A 75 -0.57 11.91 6.21
N PHE A 76 -0.26 11.35 5.03
CA PHE A 76 0.67 10.22 4.92
C PHE A 76 2.09 10.60 5.35
N ASP A 77 2.57 11.80 5.00
CA ASP A 77 3.90 12.27 5.41
C ASP A 77 3.98 12.46 6.94
N GLU A 78 2.91 12.98 7.56
CA GLU A 78 2.80 13.06 9.02
C GLU A 78 2.81 11.68 9.68
N LEU A 79 2.09 10.70 9.10
CA LEU A 79 2.05 9.31 9.58
C LEU A 79 3.41 8.62 9.48
N PHE A 80 4.11 8.72 8.34
CA PHE A 80 5.46 8.14 8.20
C PHE A 80 6.47 8.83 9.10
N SER A 81 6.29 10.12 9.37
CA SER A 81 7.12 10.84 10.35
C SER A 81 6.90 10.31 11.76
N LEU A 82 5.65 10.00 12.14
CA LEU A 82 5.33 9.33 13.40
C LEU A 82 5.95 7.94 13.49
N GLU A 83 5.82 7.13 12.44
CA GLU A 83 6.41 5.80 12.34
C GLU A 83 7.94 5.85 12.52
N LYS A 84 8.60 6.79 11.84
CA LYS A 84 10.06 7.00 11.94
C LYS A 84 10.50 7.36 13.36
N ARG A 85 9.74 8.23 14.05
CA ARG A 85 10.00 8.59 15.46
C ARG A 85 9.81 7.41 16.41
N ARG A 86 8.89 6.50 16.09
CA ARG A 86 8.57 5.31 16.92
C ARG A 86 9.40 4.09 16.54
N ALA A 87 10.18 4.12 15.46
CA ALA A 87 10.99 3.00 14.99
C ALA A 87 11.96 2.46 16.06
N HIS A 88 12.40 3.32 16.97
CA HIS A 88 13.33 2.99 18.06
C HIS A 88 12.65 2.29 19.25
N LEU A 89 11.32 2.35 19.36
CA LEU A 89 10.57 1.72 20.45
C LEU A 89 10.42 0.21 20.17
N ARG A 90 10.71 -0.64 21.17
CA ARG A 90 10.63 -2.11 21.06
C ARG A 90 9.18 -2.60 21.13
N GLY A 91 8.93 -3.78 20.56
CA GLY A 91 7.62 -4.30 20.16
C GLY A 91 6.55 -4.56 21.24
N ASN A 92 6.71 -4.06 22.47
CA ASN A 92 5.65 -4.12 23.49
C ASN A 92 4.81 -2.82 23.54
N GLU A 93 5.25 -1.76 22.84
CA GLU A 93 4.58 -0.44 22.76
C GLU A 93 4.39 0.03 21.30
N ARG A 94 4.43 -0.91 20.33
CA ARG A 94 4.17 -0.64 18.90
C ARG A 94 2.72 -0.90 18.54
#